data_AF-A0A0C9XII3-F1
#
_entry.id   AF-A0A0C9XII3-F1
#
_cell.length_a   1.000
_cell.length_b   1.000
_cell.length_c   1.000
_cell.angle_alpha   90.00
_cell.angle_beta   90.00
_cell.angle_gamma   90.00
#
_symmetry.space_group_name_H-M   'P 1'
#
loop_
_entity.id
_entity.type
_entity.pdbx_description
1 polymer ?
#
loop_
_entity_poly.entity_id
_entity_poly.type
_entity_poly.pdbx_seq_one_letter_code
_entity_poly.pdbx_strand_id
1 'polypeptide(L)'
;HLDPIIKERLRYAGEREDDWSDKPNVILQWLIDEKQESSTRQSALRVLTVNFASIHTFTQALYNLAAYPQYVGPPREEVDALIREHGWTKEAIALMRKVDRFLAETQRLEGVLTSSVQRKAMKDLTLSDGTFVPKGTHICVPTYVVHRDSVVYDNPGTFNPFRFSQPSDDEDASAGHQMVGVTQDYFPFGIEKHAWYGCTHL
;
A
#
# COMPACT_ATOMS: atom_id res chain seq x y z
N HIS A 1 0.73 -21.19 -16.58
CA HIS A 1 -0.45 -20.47 -17.14
C HIS A 1 -0.08 -19.08 -17.66
N LEU A 2 0.73 -18.28 -16.94
CA LEU A 2 1.15 -16.94 -17.42
C LEU A 2 2.23 -16.97 -18.52
N ASP A 3 3.07 -17.99 -18.58
CA ASP A 3 4.15 -18.13 -19.58
C ASP A 3 3.78 -17.79 -21.03
N PRO A 4 2.73 -18.38 -21.64
CA PRO A 4 2.37 -18.07 -23.02
C PRO A 4 1.98 -16.60 -23.20
N ILE A 5 1.24 -16.02 -22.25
CA ILE A 5 0.79 -14.62 -22.28
C ILE A 5 1.97 -13.66 -22.18
N ILE A 6 2.95 -13.97 -21.32
CA ILE A 6 4.15 -13.15 -21.15
C ILE A 6 5.01 -13.18 -22.43
N LYS A 7 5.21 -14.36 -23.02
CA LYS A 7 5.97 -14.51 -24.27
C LYS A 7 5.32 -13.79 -25.43
N GLU A 8 3.99 -13.86 -25.53
CA GLU A 8 3.23 -13.14 -26.55
C GLU A 8 3.39 -11.62 -26.42
N ARG A 9 3.32 -11.08 -25.20
CA ARG A 9 3.50 -9.64 -24.96
C ARG A 9 4.92 -9.15 -25.20
N LEU A 10 5.94 -9.95 -24.85
CA LEU A 10 7.33 -9.65 -25.17
C LEU A 10 7.56 -9.59 -26.69
N ARG A 11 6.90 -10.47 -27.45
CA ARG A 11 6.94 -10.43 -28.92
C ARG A 11 6.33 -9.14 -29.46
N TYR A 12 5.13 -8.77 -29.00
CA TYR A 12 4.49 -7.52 -29.42
C TYR A 12 5.30 -6.27 -29.04
N ALA A 13 5.95 -6.26 -27.88
CA ALA A 13 6.79 -5.15 -27.44
C ALA A 13 8.06 -4.98 -28.29
N GLY A 14 8.63 -6.07 -28.81
CA GLY A 14 9.77 -6.00 -29.74
C GLY A 14 9.40 -5.64 -31.19
N GLU A 15 8.15 -5.84 -31.58
CA GLU A 15 7.65 -5.53 -32.94
C GLU A 15 7.11 -4.10 -33.07
N ARG A 16 6.75 -3.44 -31.95
CA ARG A 16 6.07 -2.13 -31.92
C ARG A 16 6.80 -1.17 -30.98
N GLU A 17 7.96 -0.68 -31.39
CA GLU A 17 8.81 0.17 -30.52
C GLU A 17 8.26 1.60 -30.31
N ASP A 18 7.44 2.18 -31.21
CA ASP A 18 7.07 3.62 -31.10
C ASP A 18 5.58 4.00 -31.26
N ASP A 19 4.69 3.12 -31.74
CA ASP A 19 3.25 3.45 -31.90
C ASP A 19 2.35 2.26 -31.53
N TRP A 20 2.13 2.09 -30.22
CA TRP A 20 1.20 1.10 -29.69
C TRP A 20 0.04 1.79 -28.96
N SER A 21 -0.87 2.39 -29.73
CA SER A 21 -2.07 3.09 -29.24
C SER A 21 -2.94 2.24 -28.29
N ASP A 22 -3.10 0.95 -28.58
CA ASP A 22 -3.91 0.01 -27.78
C ASP A 22 -3.11 -0.79 -26.74
N LYS A 23 -2.03 -0.20 -26.21
CA LYS A 23 -1.17 -0.88 -25.25
C LYS A 23 -1.95 -1.22 -23.95
N PRO A 24 -1.97 -2.48 -23.51
CA PRO A 24 -2.68 -2.86 -22.30
C PRO A 24 -2.15 -2.12 -21.08
N ASN A 25 -2.99 -1.35 -20.39
CA ASN A 25 -2.63 -0.67 -19.16
C ASN A 25 -2.75 -1.62 -17.95
N VAL A 26 -1.84 -2.58 -17.85
CA VAL A 26 -1.83 -3.59 -16.79
C VAL A 26 -0.40 -3.84 -16.29
N ILE A 27 -0.28 -4.30 -15.05
CA ILE A 27 1.02 -4.50 -14.39
C ILE A 27 2.00 -5.36 -15.20
N LEU A 28 1.53 -6.40 -15.88
CA LEU A 28 2.40 -7.24 -16.69
C LEU A 28 3.04 -6.45 -17.84
N GLN A 29 2.31 -5.50 -18.43
CA GLN A 29 2.84 -4.65 -19.48
C GLN A 29 3.87 -3.67 -18.93
N TRP A 30 3.59 -3.05 -17.79
CA TRP A 30 4.54 -2.16 -17.12
C TRP A 30 5.86 -2.87 -16.77
N LEU A 31 5.79 -4.10 -16.24
CA LEU A 31 6.98 -4.90 -15.93
C LEU A 31 7.82 -5.24 -17.17
N ILE A 32 7.19 -5.40 -18.33
CA ILE A 32 7.86 -5.64 -19.61
C ILE A 32 8.54 -4.35 -20.10
N ASP A 33 7.83 -3.23 -20.02
CA ASP A 33 8.30 -1.92 -20.51
C ASP A 33 9.48 -1.38 -19.72
N GLU A 34 9.49 -1.60 -18.41
CA GLU A 34 10.57 -1.16 -17.53
C GLU A 34 11.87 -1.95 -17.78
N LYS A 35 11.82 -3.02 -18.59
CA LYS A 35 12.95 -3.90 -18.97
C LYS A 35 13.74 -4.42 -17.76
N GLN A 36 13.14 -4.40 -16.56
CA GLN A 36 13.80 -4.83 -15.32
C GLN A 36 13.95 -6.35 -15.23
N GLU A 37 13.13 -7.11 -15.95
CA GLU A 37 13.04 -8.56 -15.77
C GLU A 37 13.70 -9.34 -16.91
N SER A 38 14.60 -10.25 -16.53
CA SER A 38 15.34 -11.09 -17.48
C SER A 38 14.63 -12.41 -17.77
N SER A 39 13.59 -12.79 -17.00
CA SER A 39 12.88 -14.05 -17.18
C SER A 39 11.36 -13.96 -16.96
N THR A 40 10.63 -14.74 -17.77
CA THR A 40 9.17 -14.96 -17.62
C THR A 40 8.78 -15.37 -16.20
N ARG A 41 9.62 -16.17 -15.53
CA ARG A 41 9.38 -16.64 -14.16
C ARG A 41 9.34 -15.48 -13.16
N GLN A 42 10.27 -14.52 -13.26
CA GLN A 42 10.28 -13.39 -12.34
C GLN A 42 9.08 -12.47 -12.56
N SER A 43 8.69 -12.20 -13.80
CA SER A 43 7.47 -11.45 -14.10
C SER A 43 6.23 -12.13 -13.52
N ALA A 44 6.11 -13.45 -13.68
CA ALA A 44 5.00 -14.22 -13.11
C ALA A 44 4.98 -14.16 -11.57
N LEU A 45 6.15 -14.26 -10.92
CA LEU A 45 6.26 -14.14 -9.46
C LEU A 45 5.87 -12.75 -8.98
N ARG A 46 6.27 -11.67 -9.66
CA ARG A 46 5.86 -10.31 -9.28
C ARG A 46 4.36 -10.08 -9.39
N VAL A 47 3.75 -10.55 -10.49
CA VAL A 47 2.29 -10.51 -10.66
C VAL A 47 1.59 -11.26 -9.51
N LEU A 48 2.11 -12.44 -9.14
CA LEU A 48 1.58 -13.21 -8.02
C LEU A 48 1.70 -12.46 -6.69
N THR A 49 2.87 -11.89 -6.38
CA THR A 49 3.10 -11.14 -5.14
C THR A 49 2.15 -9.93 -5.04
N VAL A 50 1.93 -9.22 -6.15
CA VAL A 50 1.02 -8.06 -6.16
C VAL A 50 -0.43 -8.48 -5.95
N ASN A 51 -0.87 -9.55 -6.61
CA ASN A 51 -2.21 -10.09 -6.39
C ASN A 51 -2.40 -10.57 -4.96
N PHE A 52 -1.40 -11.26 -4.39
CA PHE A 52 -1.42 -11.70 -3.00
C PHE A 52 -1.61 -10.52 -2.05
N ALA A 53 -0.80 -9.47 -2.18
CA ALA A 53 -0.92 -8.26 -1.36
C ALA A 53 -2.33 -7.65 -1.46
N SER A 54 -2.84 -7.43 -2.69
CA SER A 54 -4.17 -6.88 -2.90
C SER A 54 -5.27 -7.73 -2.29
N ILE A 55 -5.26 -9.05 -2.51
CA ILE A 55 -6.27 -9.98 -1.98
C ILE A 55 -6.29 -9.91 -0.46
N HIS A 56 -5.13 -9.87 0.19
CA HIS A 56 -5.05 -9.77 1.65
C HIS A 56 -5.65 -8.46 2.17
N THR A 57 -5.25 -7.32 1.60
CA THR A 57 -5.79 -6.00 1.96
C THR A 57 -7.32 -5.94 1.83
N PHE A 58 -7.86 -6.38 0.69
CA PHE A 58 -9.32 -6.38 0.47
C PHE A 58 -10.05 -7.34 1.40
N THR A 59 -9.49 -8.53 1.63
CA THR A 59 -10.09 -9.53 2.52
C THR A 59 -10.22 -8.99 3.94
N GLN A 60 -9.18 -8.31 4.46
CA GLN A 60 -9.20 -7.69 5.78
C GLN A 60 -10.24 -6.57 5.88
N ALA A 61 -10.34 -5.72 4.85
CA ALA A 61 -11.35 -4.67 4.80
C ALA A 61 -12.77 -5.25 4.83
N LEU A 62 -13.04 -6.31 4.07
CA LEU A 62 -14.34 -7.00 4.07
C LEU A 62 -14.66 -7.63 5.44
N TYR A 63 -13.69 -8.24 6.09
CA TYR A 63 -13.87 -8.76 7.46
C TYR A 63 -14.22 -7.64 8.45
N ASN A 64 -13.53 -6.50 8.38
CA ASN A 64 -13.84 -5.36 9.25
C ASN A 64 -15.21 -4.74 8.93
N LEU A 65 -15.63 -4.68 7.66
CA LEU A 65 -16.98 -4.22 7.31
C LEU A 65 -18.06 -5.13 7.91
N ALA A 66 -17.83 -6.44 7.90
CA ALA A 66 -18.74 -7.42 8.50
C ALA A 66 -18.72 -7.37 10.04
N ALA A 67 -17.55 -7.15 10.66
CA ALA A 67 -17.39 -7.10 12.11
C ALA A 67 -17.88 -5.78 12.73
N TYR A 68 -17.83 -4.67 11.97
CA TYR A 68 -18.18 -3.33 12.44
C TYR A 68 -19.24 -2.66 11.57
N PRO A 69 -20.47 -3.21 11.50
CA PRO A 69 -21.55 -2.67 10.67
C PRO A 69 -21.92 -1.22 11.01
N GLN A 70 -21.68 -0.78 12.25
CA GLN A 70 -21.91 0.60 12.69
C GLN A 70 -21.09 1.64 11.92
N TYR A 71 -19.98 1.24 11.29
CA TYR A 71 -19.11 2.13 10.53
C TYR A 71 -19.39 2.11 9.02
N VAL A 72 -20.33 1.29 8.53
CA VAL A 72 -20.59 1.13 7.09
C VAL A 72 -21.37 2.31 6.49
N GLY A 73 -22.27 2.91 7.26
CA GLY A 73 -23.14 4.00 6.81
C GLY A 73 -22.36 5.20 6.24
N PRO A 74 -21.46 5.83 7.03
CA PRO A 74 -20.78 7.05 6.60
C PRO A 74 -19.92 6.92 5.33
N PRO A 75 -19.11 5.85 5.14
CA PRO A 75 -18.40 5.61 3.87
C PRO A 75 -19.36 5.36 2.71
N ARG A 76 -20.49 4.66 2.93
CA ARG A 76 -21.47 4.40 1.87
C ARG A 76 -22.14 5.68 1.39
N GLU A 77 -22.53 6.56 2.31
CA GLU A 77 -23.07 7.88 1.98
C GLU A 77 -22.09 8.74 1.19
N GLU A 78 -20.80 8.71 1.55
CA GLU A 78 -19.73 9.39 0.82
C GLU A 78 -19.58 8.86 -0.60
N VAL A 79 -19.57 7.53 -0.77
CA VAL A 79 -19.52 6.88 -2.09
C VAL A 79 -20.73 7.29 -2.92
N ASP A 80 -21.94 7.18 -2.38
CA ASP A 80 -23.17 7.50 -3.11
C ASP A 80 -23.23 8.98 -3.54
N ALA A 81 -22.71 9.90 -2.73
CA ALA A 81 -22.63 11.32 -3.05
C ALA A 81 -21.62 11.60 -4.17
N LEU A 82 -20.38 11.13 -4.02
CA LEU A 82 -19.31 11.39 -4.98
C LEU A 82 -19.55 10.73 -6.34
N ILE A 83 -20.10 9.51 -6.35
CA ILE A 83 -20.46 8.83 -7.59
C ILE A 83 -21.62 9.52 -8.30
N ARG A 84 -22.57 10.13 -7.56
CA ARG A 84 -23.65 10.91 -8.17
C ARG A 84 -23.13 12.19 -8.83
N GLU A 85 -22.12 12.82 -8.24
CA GLU A 85 -21.55 14.08 -8.72
C GLU A 85 -20.55 13.88 -9.87
N HIS A 86 -19.63 12.93 -9.73
CA HIS A 86 -18.50 12.77 -10.64
C HIS A 86 -18.59 11.50 -11.50
N GLY A 87 -19.46 10.55 -11.14
CA GLY A 87 -19.46 9.20 -11.72
C GLY A 87 -18.34 8.33 -11.16
N TRP A 88 -18.13 7.16 -11.77
CA TRP A 88 -17.03 6.25 -11.43
C TRP A 88 -15.71 6.71 -12.07
N THR A 89 -15.15 7.78 -11.52
CA THR A 89 -13.91 8.40 -12.01
C THR A 89 -12.78 8.31 -10.98
N LYS A 90 -11.53 8.57 -11.41
CA LYS A 90 -10.38 8.59 -10.50
C LYS A 90 -10.50 9.73 -9.49
N GLU A 91 -11.04 10.86 -9.95
CA GLU A 91 -11.30 12.04 -9.15
C GLU A 91 -12.29 11.72 -8.02
N ALA A 92 -13.39 11.00 -8.34
CA ALA A 92 -14.34 10.56 -7.34
C ALA A 92 -13.70 9.68 -6.27
N ILE A 93 -12.87 8.71 -6.68
CA ILE A 93 -12.17 7.79 -5.77
C ILE A 93 -11.19 8.56 -4.87
N ALA A 94 -10.43 9.50 -5.43
CA ALA A 94 -9.48 10.32 -4.67
C ALA A 94 -10.15 11.19 -3.58
N LEU A 95 -11.43 11.51 -3.75
CA LEU A 95 -12.22 12.28 -2.79
C LEU A 95 -12.85 11.42 -1.68
N MET A 96 -12.82 10.08 -1.77
CA MET A 96 -13.44 9.16 -0.79
C MET A 96 -12.61 9.03 0.50
N ARG A 97 -12.55 10.10 1.29
CA ARG A 97 -11.72 10.17 2.50
C ARG A 97 -12.15 9.20 3.60
N LYS A 98 -13.46 8.97 3.79
CA LYS A 98 -13.95 8.02 4.81
C LYS A 98 -13.65 6.57 4.41
N VAL A 99 -13.77 6.24 3.13
CA VAL A 99 -13.34 4.93 2.61
C VAL A 99 -11.84 4.73 2.85
N ASP A 100 -11.03 5.71 2.46
CA ASP A 100 -9.58 5.64 2.61
C ASP A 100 -9.16 5.50 4.09
N ARG A 101 -9.76 6.28 5.01
CA ARG A 101 -9.51 6.16 6.45
C ARG A 101 -9.92 4.81 7.05
N PHE A 102 -11.03 4.24 6.57
CA PHE A 102 -11.44 2.90 6.97
C PHE A 102 -10.40 1.84 6.56
N LEU A 103 -9.87 1.96 5.34
CA LEU A 103 -8.81 1.09 4.86
C LEU A 103 -7.50 1.34 5.61
N ALA A 104 -7.19 2.59 5.94
CA ALA A 104 -6.00 2.94 6.71
C ALA A 104 -6.00 2.29 8.10
N GLU A 105 -7.11 2.39 8.85
CA GLU A 105 -7.23 1.73 10.16
C GLU A 105 -7.20 0.20 10.03
N THR A 106 -7.79 -0.33 8.96
CA THR A 106 -7.70 -1.77 8.65
C THR A 106 -6.25 -2.19 8.47
N GLN A 107 -5.43 -1.43 7.74
CA GLN A 107 -4.03 -1.73 7.55
C GLN A 107 -3.18 -1.48 8.80
N ARG A 108 -3.56 -0.52 9.67
CA ARG A 108 -2.88 -0.31 10.95
C ARG A 108 -2.98 -1.56 11.83
N LEU A 109 -4.19 -2.09 11.98
CA LEU A 109 -4.47 -3.22 12.88
C LEU A 109 -4.19 -4.56 12.21
N GLU A 110 -4.74 -4.79 11.03
CA GLU A 110 -4.71 -6.10 10.38
C GLU A 110 -3.69 -6.20 9.24
N GLY A 111 -2.87 -5.17 9.02
CA GLY A 111 -1.87 -5.15 7.95
C GLY A 111 -1.01 -6.41 7.90
N VAL A 112 -0.66 -6.83 6.67
CA VAL A 112 0.09 -8.08 6.42
C VAL A 112 1.49 -8.07 7.04
N LEU A 113 2.10 -6.89 7.18
CA LEU A 113 3.47 -6.73 7.64
C LEU A 113 3.53 -6.52 9.16
N THR A 114 4.13 -7.47 9.89
CA THR A 114 4.39 -7.33 11.33
C THR A 114 5.66 -6.55 11.63
N SER A 115 6.61 -6.54 10.69
CA SER A 115 7.83 -5.73 10.70
C SER A 115 8.08 -5.14 9.32
N SER A 116 8.66 -3.95 9.28
CA SER A 116 9.01 -3.24 8.05
C SER A 116 10.49 -2.84 8.05
N VAL A 117 10.95 -2.23 6.95
CA VAL A 117 12.33 -1.72 6.79
C VAL A 117 13.39 -2.80 7.10
N GLN A 118 13.22 -3.99 6.52
CA GLN A 118 14.18 -5.08 6.71
C GLN A 118 15.50 -4.75 6.01
N ARG A 119 16.59 -4.65 6.78
CA ARG A 119 17.95 -4.35 6.29
C ARG A 119 18.96 -5.29 6.92
N LYS A 120 20.02 -5.60 6.19
CA LYS A 120 21.20 -6.28 6.71
C LYS A 120 22.37 -5.32 6.71
N ALA A 121 23.04 -5.17 7.85
CA ALA A 121 24.26 -4.38 7.96
C ALA A 121 25.35 -5.02 7.11
N MET A 122 25.75 -4.36 6.02
CA MET A 122 26.79 -4.89 5.10
C MET A 122 28.21 -4.60 5.60
N LYS A 123 28.34 -3.72 6.60
CA LYS A 123 29.54 -3.35 7.32
C LYS A 123 29.17 -2.95 8.75
N ASP A 124 30.16 -2.91 9.63
CA ASP A 124 29.99 -2.35 10.97
C ASP A 124 29.60 -0.87 10.85
N LEU A 125 28.61 -0.45 11.63
CA LEU A 125 28.12 0.93 11.65
C LEU A 125 27.70 1.33 13.05
N THR A 126 27.84 2.61 13.36
CA THR A 126 27.36 3.22 14.60
C THR A 126 26.22 4.16 14.25
N LEU A 127 25.06 3.98 14.87
CA LEU A 127 23.90 4.85 14.68
C LEU A 127 24.13 6.22 15.34
N SER A 128 23.28 7.21 15.02
CA SER A 128 23.38 8.58 15.55
C SER A 128 23.25 8.67 17.07
N ASP A 129 22.60 7.68 17.70
CA ASP A 129 22.45 7.54 19.15
C ASP A 129 23.64 6.83 19.82
N GLY A 130 24.66 6.43 19.04
CA GLY A 130 25.83 5.71 19.53
C GLY A 130 25.70 4.18 19.52
N THR A 131 24.55 3.62 19.12
CA THR A 131 24.35 2.16 19.06
C THR A 131 25.26 1.54 17.99
N PHE A 132 26.15 0.62 18.39
CA PHE A 132 27.01 -0.12 17.47
C PHE A 132 26.28 -1.34 16.89
N VAL A 133 26.27 -1.44 15.56
CA VAL A 133 25.66 -2.53 14.80
C VAL A 133 26.74 -3.28 14.01
N PRO A 134 27.05 -4.53 14.37
CA PRO A 134 28.01 -5.35 13.65
C PRO A 134 27.53 -5.71 12.23
N LYS A 135 28.49 -5.90 11.32
CA LYS A 135 28.26 -6.48 10.00
C LYS A 135 27.54 -7.82 10.11
N GLY A 136 26.52 -8.01 9.28
CA GLY A 136 25.69 -9.20 9.22
C GLY A 136 24.42 -9.11 10.06
N THR A 137 24.30 -8.12 10.95
CA THR A 137 23.11 -7.89 11.77
C THR A 137 21.90 -7.51 10.90
N HIS A 138 20.73 -8.05 11.22
CA HIS A 138 19.48 -7.65 10.59
C HIS A 138 18.77 -6.62 11.45
N ILE A 139 18.30 -5.55 10.83
CA ILE A 139 17.57 -4.44 11.44
C ILE A 139 16.18 -4.41 10.80
N CYS A 140 15.16 -4.19 11.61
CA CYS A 140 13.79 -3.96 11.16
C CYS A 140 13.07 -3.02 12.12
N VAL A 141 12.00 -2.40 11.64
CA VAL A 141 11.07 -1.61 12.45
C VAL A 141 9.89 -2.50 12.85
N PRO A 142 9.56 -2.62 14.14
CA PRO A 142 8.48 -3.48 14.61
C PRO A 142 7.10 -2.83 14.39
N THR A 143 6.66 -2.72 13.12
CA THR A 143 5.41 -2.05 12.72
C THR A 143 4.21 -2.47 13.56
N TYR A 144 4.03 -3.78 13.80
CA TYR A 144 2.91 -4.28 14.60
C TYR A 144 2.85 -3.69 16.01
N VAL A 145 4.03 -3.55 16.64
CA VAL A 145 4.17 -3.02 18.00
C VAL A 145 3.92 -1.52 18.00
N VAL A 146 4.55 -0.77 17.08
CA VAL A 146 4.36 0.68 16.97
C VAL A 146 2.90 1.03 16.71
N HIS A 147 2.26 0.32 15.78
CA HIS A 147 0.85 0.50 15.47
C HIS A 147 -0.06 0.20 16.67
N ARG A 148 0.40 -0.54 17.68
CA ARG A 148 -0.39 -0.90 18.87
C ARG A 148 0.12 -0.24 20.16
N ASP A 149 1.03 0.71 20.04
CA ASP A 149 1.59 1.40 21.19
C ASP A 149 0.60 2.44 21.71
N SER A 150 0.26 2.36 23.01
CA SER A 150 -0.61 3.33 23.68
C SER A 150 0.04 4.69 23.89
N VAL A 151 1.36 4.80 23.74
CA VAL A 151 2.06 6.09 23.71
C VAL A 151 1.76 6.84 22.41
N VAL A 152 1.46 6.10 21.33
CA VAL A 152 1.21 6.64 19.99
C VAL A 152 -0.29 6.75 19.70
N TYR A 153 -1.07 5.74 20.07
CA TYR A 153 -2.49 5.66 19.75
C TYR A 153 -3.36 5.44 20.99
N ASP A 154 -4.35 6.30 21.20
CA ASP A 154 -5.37 6.08 22.23
C ASP A 154 -6.20 4.82 21.94
N ASN A 155 -6.38 3.94 22.92
CA ASN A 155 -7.07 2.66 22.75
C ASN A 155 -6.57 1.90 21.51
N PRO A 156 -5.27 1.55 21.47
CA PRO A 156 -4.59 1.12 20.25
C PRO A 156 -5.15 -0.17 19.66
N GLY A 157 -5.68 -1.05 20.51
CA GLY A 157 -6.32 -2.32 20.11
C GLY A 157 -7.77 -2.19 19.64
N THR A 158 -8.37 -1.00 19.70
CA THR A 158 -9.75 -0.78 19.24
C THR A 158 -9.74 -0.34 17.78
N PHE A 159 -10.54 -0.99 16.94
CA PHE A 159 -10.77 -0.54 15.57
C PHE A 159 -11.61 0.73 15.56
N ASN A 160 -11.01 1.84 15.15
CA ASN A 160 -11.67 3.13 14.97
C ASN A 160 -11.32 3.71 13.59
N PRO A 161 -12.16 3.53 12.56
CA PRO A 161 -11.87 3.99 11.21
C PRO A 161 -11.83 5.52 11.09
N PHE A 162 -12.28 6.24 12.12
CA PHE A 162 -12.24 7.70 12.16
C PHE A 162 -11.15 8.23 13.09
N ARG A 163 -10.25 7.38 13.59
CA ARG A 163 -9.08 7.77 14.41
C ARG A 163 -8.24 8.88 13.77
N PHE A 164 -8.13 8.83 12.45
CA PHE A 164 -7.39 9.79 11.65
C PHE A 164 -8.24 11.00 11.19
N SER A 165 -9.44 11.15 11.75
CA SER A 165 -10.30 12.29 11.50
C SER A 165 -9.91 13.43 12.41
N GLN A 166 -9.30 14.46 11.83
CA GLN A 166 -9.03 15.68 12.56
C GLN A 166 -10.31 16.48 12.83
N PRO A 167 -10.37 17.26 13.92
CA PRO A 167 -11.41 18.26 14.15
C PRO A 167 -11.24 19.57 13.38
N SER A 168 -10.14 19.80 12.62
CA SER A 168 -9.85 21.08 11.97
C SER A 168 -9.59 20.96 10.46
N ASP A 169 -10.04 21.99 9.74
CA ASP A 169 -9.89 22.24 8.30
C ASP A 169 -8.44 22.60 7.89
N ASP A 170 -7.44 21.91 8.45
CA ASP A 170 -6.05 22.09 8.02
C ASP A 170 -5.77 21.17 6.82
N GLU A 171 -5.87 21.75 5.63
CA GLU A 171 -5.71 21.04 4.35
C GLU A 171 -4.37 20.29 4.24
N ASP A 172 -3.30 20.79 4.88
CA ASP A 172 -1.96 20.18 4.86
C ASP A 172 -1.85 18.91 5.72
N ALA A 173 -2.68 18.75 6.76
CA ALA A 173 -2.67 17.56 7.60
C ALA A 173 -3.50 16.40 7.01
N SER A 174 -4.31 16.68 5.98
CA SER A 174 -5.15 15.69 5.29
C SER A 174 -4.32 14.66 4.50
N ALA A 175 -3.10 15.01 4.08
CA ALA A 175 -2.18 14.10 3.38
C ALA A 175 -1.52 13.07 4.32
N GLY A 176 -1.47 13.34 5.63
CA GLY A 176 -0.69 12.54 6.58
C GLY A 176 -1.28 11.16 6.92
N HIS A 177 -2.56 10.92 6.66
CA HIS A 177 -3.21 9.66 7.10
C HIS A 177 -4.01 9.00 5.99
N GLN A 178 -3.46 9.00 4.78
CA GLN A 178 -3.97 8.17 3.71
C GLN A 178 -3.64 6.70 3.95
N MET A 179 -4.43 5.76 3.40
CA MET A 179 -4.13 4.33 3.53
C MET A 179 -2.69 4.01 3.12
N VAL A 180 -2.24 4.62 2.02
CA VAL A 180 -0.89 4.46 1.45
C VAL A 180 0.13 5.47 1.96
N GLY A 181 -0.31 6.41 2.81
CA GLY A 181 0.53 7.42 3.42
C GLY A 181 1.56 6.81 4.38
N VAL A 182 2.67 7.52 4.55
CA VAL A 182 3.74 7.15 5.49
C VAL A 182 4.00 8.33 6.41
N THR A 183 3.85 8.10 7.71
CA THR A 183 4.27 9.01 8.77
C THR A 183 5.25 8.29 9.70
N GLN A 184 5.76 9.01 10.70
CA GLN A 184 6.64 8.43 11.72
C GLN A 184 5.98 7.26 12.45
N ASP A 185 4.66 7.26 12.56
CA ASP A 185 3.89 6.36 13.42
C ASP A 185 2.89 5.48 12.66
N TYR A 186 2.74 5.70 11.35
CA TYR A 186 1.89 4.93 10.44
C TYR A 186 2.64 4.60 9.16
N PHE A 187 2.99 3.33 8.98
CA PHE A 187 3.80 2.87 7.83
C PHE A 187 3.44 1.42 7.46
N PRO A 188 2.16 1.16 7.08
CA PRO A 188 1.66 -0.20 6.83
C PRO A 188 2.36 -0.91 5.67
N PHE A 189 2.94 -0.12 4.74
CA PHE A 189 3.62 -0.62 3.55
C PHE A 189 5.14 -0.44 3.60
N GLY A 190 5.70 -0.06 4.75
CA GLY A 190 7.11 0.26 4.91
C GLY A 190 7.46 1.71 4.59
N ILE A 191 8.77 1.99 4.48
CA ILE A 191 9.33 3.35 4.41
C ILE A 191 10.32 3.46 3.24
N GLU A 192 10.32 4.62 2.56
CA GLU A 192 11.26 5.03 1.50
C GLU A 192 11.35 4.06 0.30
N LYS A 193 12.55 3.83 -0.27
CA LYS A 193 12.83 3.02 -1.48
C LYS A 193 12.43 1.55 -1.37
N HIS A 194 11.94 1.14 -0.21
CA HIS A 194 11.48 -0.22 0.08
C HIS A 194 10.05 -0.25 0.60
N ALA A 195 9.34 0.88 0.54
CA ALA A 195 7.89 0.87 0.62
C ALA A 195 7.32 0.09 -0.58
N TRP A 196 6.18 -0.57 -0.38
CA TRP A 196 5.53 -1.35 -1.43
C TRP A 196 5.35 -0.52 -2.71
N TYR A 197 5.87 -1.02 -3.83
CA TYR A 197 5.98 -0.29 -5.10
C TYR A 197 4.64 0.25 -5.62
N GLY A 198 3.52 -0.41 -5.30
CA GLY A 198 2.18 0.06 -5.72
C GLY A 198 1.67 1.30 -4.99
N CYS A 199 2.34 1.73 -3.91
CA CYS A 199 1.92 2.85 -3.06
C CYS A 199 2.76 4.13 -3.27
N THR A 200 3.96 4.01 -3.84
CA THR A 200 4.92 5.13 -3.99
C THR A 200 4.83 5.87 -5.31
N HIS A 201 3.99 5.41 -6.25
CA HIS A 201 3.86 5.95 -7.61
C HIS A 201 2.38 6.14 -8.04
N LEU A 202 1.46 6.18 -7.07
CA LEU A 202 0.05 6.55 -7.29
C LEU A 202 -0.15 8.05 -7.13
#